data_AF-A0A8S9V542-F1
#
_entry.id   AF-A0A8S9V542-F1
#
_cell.length_a   1.000
_cell.length_b   1.000
_cell.length_c   1.000
_cell.angle_alpha   90.00
_cell.angle_beta   90.00
_cell.angle_gamma   90.00
#
_symmetry.space_group_name_H-M   'P 1'
#
loop_
_entity.id
_entity.type
_entity.pdbx_description
1 polymer ?
#
loop_
_entity_poly.entity_id
_entity_poly.type
_entity_poly.pdbx_seq_one_letter_code
_entity_poly.pdbx_strand_id
1 'polypeptide(L)'
;MTGTRVEHSRQIRDLCVAKRHDGQTYQAIADELKLRVSSVKTIVSNAKKNGHTHSLLRSGRPRKTTVHQDRQIVREAKKNRRLSAGKLVSVVEKGHGIALSKQTV
;
A
#
# COMPACT_ATOMS: atom_id res chain seq x y z
N MET A 1 3.88 23.25 -14.97
CA MET A 1 3.68 21.86 -15.43
C MET A 1 3.51 20.96 -14.22
N THR A 2 2.27 20.61 -13.87
CA THR A 2 1.98 19.63 -12.81
C THR A 2 2.29 18.24 -13.35
N GLY A 3 3.55 17.82 -13.22
CA GLY A 3 3.99 16.49 -13.63
C GLY A 3 3.22 15.43 -12.85
N THR A 4 2.36 14.69 -13.54
CA THR A 4 1.75 13.48 -13.02
C THR A 4 2.85 12.58 -12.46
N ARG A 5 2.70 12.15 -11.20
CA ARG A 5 3.61 11.20 -10.54
C ARG A 5 3.44 9.81 -11.16
N VAL A 6 3.95 9.65 -12.37
CA VAL A 6 3.97 8.38 -13.10
C VAL A 6 5.27 7.67 -12.73
N GLU A 7 5.15 6.42 -12.33
CA GLU A 7 6.30 5.57 -12.05
C GLU A 7 7.01 5.21 -13.36
N HIS A 8 8.34 5.10 -13.33
CA HIS A 8 9.09 4.59 -14.48
C HIS A 8 8.68 3.14 -14.79
N SER A 9 8.81 2.76 -16.07
CA SER A 9 8.53 1.39 -16.49
C SER A 9 9.37 0.39 -15.69
N ARG A 10 8.85 -0.83 -15.53
CA ARG A 10 9.55 -1.88 -14.78
C ARG A 10 10.93 -2.16 -15.39
N GLN A 11 11.01 -2.22 -16.71
CA GLN A 11 12.26 -2.43 -17.45
C GLN A 11 13.35 -1.42 -17.08
N ILE A 12 12.99 -0.13 -17.00
CA ILE A 12 13.94 0.93 -16.63
C ILE A 12 14.42 0.74 -15.18
N ARG A 13 13.53 0.36 -14.26
CA ARG A 13 13.89 0.11 -12.86
C ARG A 13 14.80 -1.11 -12.70
N ASP A 14 14.49 -2.19 -13.41
CA ASP A 14 15.31 -3.40 -13.45
C ASP A 14 16.71 -3.09 -13.97
N LEU A 15 16.81 -2.31 -15.04
CA LEU A 15 18.07 -1.90 -15.63
C LEU A 15 18.90 -1.01 -14.68
N CYS A 16 18.27 -0.07 -13.96
CA CYS A 16 18.94 0.72 -12.93
C CYS A 16 19.58 -0.17 -11.84
N VAL A 17 18.88 -1.22 -11.42
CA VAL A 17 19.36 -2.13 -10.37
C VAL A 17 20.47 -3.03 -10.89
N ALA A 18 20.31 -3.59 -12.09
CA ALA A 18 21.34 -4.41 -12.74
C ALA A 18 22.65 -3.63 -12.92
N LYS A 19 22.58 -2.44 -13.51
CA LYS A 19 23.75 -1.57 -13.69
C LYS A 19 24.43 -1.15 -12.39
N ARG A 20 23.63 -0.95 -11.33
CA ARG A 20 24.19 -0.65 -10.01
C ARG A 20 24.88 -1.86 -9.40
N HIS A 21 24.37 -3.06 -9.63
CA HIS A 21 25.01 -4.31 -9.24
C HIS A 21 26.35 -4.52 -9.98
N ASP A 22 26.43 -4.10 -11.25
CA ASP A 22 27.67 -4.10 -12.04
C ASP A 22 28.70 -3.04 -11.61
N GLY A 23 28.41 -2.26 -10.55
CA GLY A 23 29.33 -1.30 -9.95
C GLY A 23 29.28 0.12 -10.55
N GLN A 24 28.41 0.38 -11.53
CA GLN A 24 28.28 1.73 -12.12
C GLN A 24 27.82 2.77 -11.10
N THR A 25 28.34 4.00 -11.20
CA THR A 25 27.95 5.11 -10.32
C THR A 25 26.52 5.59 -10.62
N TYR A 26 25.85 6.20 -9.64
CA TYR A 26 24.50 6.73 -9.85
C TYR A 26 24.43 7.78 -10.96
N GLN A 27 25.49 8.57 -11.12
CA GLN A 27 25.58 9.59 -12.16
C GLN A 27 25.65 8.93 -13.54
N ALA A 28 26.53 7.94 -13.74
CA ALA A 28 26.66 7.23 -15.01
C ALA A 28 25.34 6.57 -15.45
N ILE A 29 24.63 5.93 -14.50
CA ILE A 29 23.32 5.32 -14.77
C ILE A 29 22.28 6.37 -15.15
N ALA A 30 22.29 7.53 -14.48
CA ALA A 30 21.36 8.62 -14.75
C ALA A 30 21.58 9.20 -16.15
N ASP A 31 22.83 9.42 -16.52
CA ASP A 31 23.21 9.98 -17.83
C ASP A 31 22.87 8.99 -18.96
N GLU A 32 23.15 7.69 -18.78
CA GLU A 32 22.84 6.64 -19.75
C GLU A 32 21.33 6.46 -19.96
N LEU A 33 20.56 6.40 -18.86
CA LEU A 33 19.12 6.18 -18.90
C LEU A 33 18.30 7.46 -19.06
N LYS A 34 18.96 8.63 -19.17
CA LYS A 34 18.33 9.96 -19.24
C LYS A 34 17.36 10.21 -18.09
N LEU A 35 17.72 9.74 -16.91
CA LEU A 35 16.95 9.90 -15.67
C LEU A 35 17.60 10.95 -14.78
N ARG A 36 16.81 11.49 -13.84
CA ARG A 36 17.38 12.28 -12.75
C ARG A 36 18.12 11.35 -11.80
N VAL A 37 19.29 11.75 -11.33
CA VAL A 37 20.10 11.02 -10.34
C VAL A 37 19.30 10.68 -9.08
N SER A 38 18.44 11.61 -8.63
CA SER A 38 17.54 11.38 -7.49
C SER A 38 16.57 10.22 -7.74
N SER A 39 16.04 10.09 -8.95
CA SER A 39 15.17 8.97 -9.34
C SER A 39 15.92 7.63 -9.30
N VAL A 40 17.13 7.58 -9.87
CA VAL A 40 17.99 6.39 -9.82
C VAL A 40 18.28 5.98 -8.38
N LYS A 41 18.65 6.93 -7.51
CA LYS A 41 18.90 6.68 -6.09
C LYS A 41 17.66 6.13 -5.38
N THR A 42 16.48 6.70 -5.64
CA THR A 42 15.22 6.20 -5.07
C THR A 42 14.90 4.78 -5.55
N ILE A 43 15.06 4.49 -6.84
CA ILE A 43 14.82 3.16 -7.41
C ILE A 43 15.72 2.12 -6.73
N VAL A 44 17.04 2.35 -6.70
CA VAL A 44 18.01 1.43 -6.08
C VAL A 44 17.73 1.25 -4.59
N SER A 45 17.45 2.34 -3.87
CA SER A 45 17.16 2.27 -2.43
C SER A 45 15.88 1.48 -2.14
N ASN A 46 14.85 1.65 -2.96
CA ASN A 46 13.60 0.90 -2.81
C ASN A 46 13.79 -0.57 -3.15
N ALA A 47 14.55 -0.88 -4.19
CA ALA A 47 14.88 -2.26 -4.55
C ALA A 47 15.67 -2.96 -3.44
N LYS A 48 16.64 -2.28 -2.82
CA LYS A 48 17.39 -2.80 -1.68
C LYS A 48 16.49 -3.05 -0.45
N LYS A 49 15.52 -2.17 -0.22
CA LYS A 49 14.59 -2.28 0.93
C LYS A 49 13.55 -3.40 0.74
N ASN A 50 12.97 -3.49 -0.44
CA ASN A 50 11.83 -4.37 -0.71
C ASN A 50 12.27 -5.73 -1.30
N GLY A 51 13.50 -5.84 -1.80
CA GLY A 51 14.00 -7.03 -2.49
C GLY A 51 13.51 -7.17 -3.94
N HIS A 52 12.74 -6.21 -4.44
CA HIS A 52 12.23 -6.20 -5.81
C HIS A 52 12.02 -4.78 -6.32
N THR A 53 11.90 -4.66 -7.64
CA THR A 53 11.79 -3.37 -8.35
C THR A 53 10.38 -2.93 -8.63
N HIS A 54 9.39 -3.84 -8.64
CA HIS A 54 7.99 -3.52 -8.94
C HIS A 54 7.32 -2.72 -7.81
N SER A 55 6.36 -1.87 -8.16
CA SER A 55 5.60 -1.10 -7.17
C SER A 55 4.73 -2.04 -6.35
N LEU A 56 4.77 -1.89 -5.03
CA LEU A 56 3.79 -2.51 -4.16
C LEU A 56 2.47 -1.76 -4.29
N LEU A 57 1.38 -2.52 -4.25
CA LEU A 57 0.07 -1.93 -4.01
C LEU A 57 0.14 -1.17 -2.68
N ARG A 58 -0.46 0.03 -2.65
CA ARG A 58 -0.56 0.79 -1.42
C ARG A 58 -1.35 -0.05 -0.41
N SER A 59 -0.85 -0.14 0.82
CA SER A 59 -1.44 -0.98 1.88
C SER A 59 -2.87 -0.58 2.27
N GLY A 60 -3.34 0.60 1.84
CA GLY A 60 -4.63 1.14 2.24
C GLY A 60 -4.73 1.38 3.74
N ARG A 61 -5.97 1.52 4.23
CA ARG A 61 -6.25 1.64 5.67
C ARG A 61 -6.08 0.26 6.33
N PRO A 62 -5.30 0.14 7.41
CA PRO A 62 -5.18 -1.11 8.15
C PRO A 62 -6.55 -1.65 8.58
N ARG A 63 -6.72 -2.96 8.47
CA ARG A 63 -7.94 -3.64 8.89
C ARG A 63 -8.01 -3.70 10.41
N LYS A 64 -9.09 -3.18 10.99
CA LYS A 64 -9.35 -3.24 12.44
C LYS A 64 -10.16 -4.47 12.84
N THR A 65 -10.95 -5.02 11.91
CA THR A 65 -11.81 -6.19 12.12
C THR A 65 -11.18 -7.46 11.55
N THR A 66 -11.46 -8.57 12.23
CA THR A 66 -11.19 -9.93 11.72
C THR A 66 -12.31 -10.42 10.81
N VAL A 67 -12.06 -11.47 10.03
CA VAL A 67 -13.06 -12.08 9.14
C VAL A 67 -14.30 -12.56 9.94
N HIS A 68 -14.12 -13.04 11.17
CA HIS A 68 -15.23 -13.47 12.01
C HIS A 68 -16.11 -12.30 12.47
N GLN A 69 -15.50 -11.16 12.80
CA GLN A 69 -16.21 -9.95 13.20
C GLN A 69 -17.00 -9.36 12.04
N ASP A 70 -16.45 -9.33 10.83
CA ASP A 70 -17.20 -8.90 9.64
C ASP A 70 -18.42 -9.78 9.39
N ARG A 71 -18.27 -11.11 9.52
CA ARG A 71 -19.39 -12.04 9.34
C ARG A 71 -20.48 -11.80 10.37
N GLN A 72 -20.12 -11.46 11.61
CA GLN A 72 -21.08 -11.08 12.64
C GLN A 72 -21.77 -9.76 12.29
N ILE A 73 -21.04 -8.72 11.89
CA ILE A 73 -21.60 -7.43 11.45
C ILE A 73 -22.63 -7.65 10.34
N VAL A 74 -22.25 -8.40 9.30
CA VAL A 74 -23.13 -8.70 8.16
C VAL A 74 -24.36 -9.49 8.60
N ARG A 75 -24.23 -10.44 9.54
CA ARG A 75 -25.36 -11.21 10.06
C ARG A 75 -26.35 -10.34 10.82
N GLU A 76 -25.87 -9.48 11.70
CA GLU A 76 -26.72 -8.57 12.50
C GLU A 76 -27.40 -7.53 11.60
N ALA A 77 -26.69 -6.98 10.62
CA ALA A 77 -27.25 -6.08 9.62
C ALA A 77 -28.32 -6.76 8.75
N LYS A 78 -28.14 -8.04 8.40
CA LYS A 78 -29.14 -8.82 7.65
C LYS A 78 -30.37 -9.15 8.49
N LYS A 79 -30.18 -9.46 9.78
CA LYS A 79 -31.28 -9.76 10.72
C LYS A 79 -32.16 -8.52 10.94
N ASN A 80 -31.57 -7.34 11.04
CA ASN A 80 -32.31 -6.09 11.13
C ASN A 80 -31.73 -5.03 10.19
N ARG A 81 -32.34 -4.87 9.01
CA ARG A 81 -31.88 -3.94 7.97
C ARG A 81 -31.99 -2.46 8.35
N ARG A 82 -32.73 -2.12 9.42
CA ARG A 82 -32.88 -0.73 9.92
C ARG A 82 -31.90 -0.39 11.05
N LEU A 83 -31.00 -1.31 11.40
CA LEU A 83 -30.01 -1.07 12.45
C LEU A 83 -28.98 -0.05 11.98
N SER A 84 -28.68 0.95 12.81
CA SER A 84 -27.66 1.95 12.48
C SER A 84 -26.25 1.41 12.72
N ALA A 85 -25.27 1.95 12.00
CA ALA A 85 -23.85 1.61 12.18
C ALA A 85 -23.38 1.76 13.64
N GLY A 86 -23.87 2.79 14.35
CA GLY A 86 -23.55 2.97 15.78
C GLY A 86 -24.04 1.82 16.67
N LYS A 87 -25.23 1.27 16.39
CA LYS A 87 -25.74 0.10 17.12
C LYS A 87 -24.97 -1.16 16.76
N LEU A 88 -24.56 -1.33 15.50
CA LEU A 88 -23.72 -2.46 15.07
C LEU A 88 -22.34 -2.42 15.76
N VAL A 89 -21.72 -1.24 15.87
CA VAL A 89 -20.48 -1.03 16.62
C VAL A 89 -20.65 -1.53 18.07
N SER A 90 -21.70 -1.10 18.77
CA SER A 90 -21.94 -1.52 20.16
C SER A 90 -22.14 -3.03 20.31
N VAL A 91 -22.72 -3.71 19.32
CA VAL A 91 -22.88 -5.18 19.33
C VAL A 91 -21.53 -5.88 19.20
N VAL A 92 -20.66 -5.38 18.30
CA VAL A 92 -19.33 -5.97 18.09
C VAL A 92 -18.41 -5.66 19.27
N GLU A 93 -18.47 -4.45 19.83
CA GLU A 93 -17.71 -4.04 21.01
C GLU A 93 -18.04 -4.93 22.22
N LYS A 94 -19.33 -5.16 22.50
CA LYS A 94 -19.75 -6.04 23.60
C LYS A 94 -19.30 -7.49 23.42
N GLY A 95 -19.25 -7.97 22.17
CA GLY A 95 -18.88 -9.37 21.88
C GLY A 95 -17.37 -9.63 21.85
N HIS A 96 -16.57 -8.64 21.43
CA HIS A 96 -15.14 -8.83 21.13
C HIS A 96 -14.20 -7.90 21.90
N GLY A 97 -14.71 -6.91 22.64
CA GLY A 97 -13.89 -5.95 23.39
C GLY A 97 -13.07 -5.00 22.52
N ILE A 98 -13.43 -4.80 21.25
CA ILE A 98 -12.71 -3.94 20.30
C ILE A 98 -13.48 -2.68 20.01
N ALA A 99 -12.92 -1.51 20.31
CA ALA A 99 -13.51 -0.22 19.96
C ALA A 99 -13.54 -0.01 18.44
N LEU A 100 -14.70 0.22 17.83
CA LEU A 100 -14.82 0.46 16.38
C LEU A 100 -15.37 1.86 16.07
N SER A 101 -14.94 2.44 14.95
CA SER A 101 -15.56 3.67 14.43
C SER A 101 -16.78 3.31 13.59
N LYS A 102 -17.79 4.20 13.56
CA LYS A 102 -18.96 4.08 12.67
C LYS A 102 -18.58 4.01 11.19
N GLN A 103 -17.41 4.54 10.79
CA GLN A 103 -16.93 4.43 9.40
C GLN A 103 -16.36 3.05 9.06
N THR A 104 -16.06 2.23 10.07
CA THR A 104 -15.54 0.87 9.88
C THR A 104 -16.65 -0.15 9.64
N VAL A 105 -17.89 0.18 10.03
CA VAL A 105 -19.07 -0.71 10.07
C VAL A 105 -20.15 -0.21 9.13
#